data_AF-A0A482RC86-F1
#
_entry.id   AF-A0A482RC86-F1
#
_cell.length_a   1.000
_cell.length_b   1.000
_cell.length_c   1.000
_cell.angle_alpha   90.00
_cell.angle_beta   90.00
_cell.angle_gamma   90.00
#
_symmetry.space_group_name_H-M   'P 1'
#
loop_
_entity.id
_entity.type
_entity.pdbx_description
1 polymer ?
#
loop_
_entity_poly.entity_id
_entity_poly.type
_entity_poly.pdbx_seq_one_letter_code
_entity_poly.pdbx_strand_id
1 'polypeptide(L)' 'MLSDVDDRVIYHGDVHEGSIHGTGTLYFGNGDRYVGQWKDGLFHGRGIYSASSGASYDGEVSASTGLRGRTCTVGKCA' A
#
# COMPACT_ATOMS: atom_id res chain seq x y z
N MET A 1 15.11 -26.44 7.65
CA MET A 1 14.42 -26.08 6.39
C MET A 1 13.98 -24.64 6.58
N LEU A 2 14.67 -23.72 5.89
CA LEU A 2 14.77 -22.30 6.25
C LEU A 2 13.40 -21.63 6.34
N SER A 3 12.95 -21.38 7.56
CA SER A 3 11.85 -20.46 7.85
C SER A 3 12.46 -19.09 8.13
N ASP A 4 13.09 -18.49 7.11
CA ASP A 4 13.43 -17.08 7.10
C ASP A 4 12.11 -16.31 6.91
N VAL A 5 11.50 -15.91 8.03
CA VAL A 5 10.43 -14.92 8.01
C VAL A 5 11.03 -13.67 7.41
N ASP A 6 10.64 -13.42 6.18
CA ASP A 6 11.34 -12.50 5.30
C ASP A 6 10.79 -11.09 5.53
N ASP A 7 11.51 -10.24 6.27
CA ASP A 7 11.19 -8.82 6.44
C ASP A 7 11.29 -8.01 5.13
N ARG A 8 11.25 -8.68 3.96
CA ARG A 8 11.39 -8.06 2.65
C ARG A 8 10.11 -7.32 2.32
N VAL A 9 10.27 -6.02 2.14
CA VAL A 9 9.27 -5.18 1.49
C VAL A 9 9.49 -5.30 -0.02
N ILE A 10 8.50 -5.84 -0.74
CA ILE A 10 8.58 -6.06 -2.20
C ILE A 10 7.74 -4.99 -2.88
N TYR A 11 8.35 -4.16 -3.73
CA TYR A 11 7.62 -3.20 -4.55
C TYR A 11 7.58 -3.66 -6.01
N HIS A 12 6.38 -3.65 -6.60
CA HIS A 12 6.11 -3.90 -8.00
C HIS A 12 5.47 -2.65 -8.63
N GLY A 13 6.26 -1.88 -9.35
CA GLY A 13 5.80 -0.70 -10.06
C GLY A 13 6.96 0.07 -10.68
N ASP A 14 6.67 1.28 -11.14
CA ASP A 14 7.69 2.14 -11.72
C ASP A 14 8.58 2.73 -10.62
N VAL A 15 9.89 2.76 -10.89
CA VAL A 15 10.88 3.41 -10.04
C VAL A 15 11.60 4.42 -10.92
N HIS A 16 11.56 5.69 -10.53
CA HIS A 16 12.19 6.79 -11.24
C HIS A 16 13.26 7.41 -10.36
N GLU A 17 14.50 7.48 -10.86
CA GLU A 17 15.63 8.13 -10.17
C GLU A 17 15.88 7.62 -8.73
N GLY A 18 15.64 6.33 -8.49
CA GLY A 18 15.81 5.71 -7.17
C GLY A 18 14.64 5.93 -6.20
N SER A 19 13.56 6.58 -6.65
CA SER A 19 12.32 6.76 -5.90
C SER A 19 11.15 6.03 -6.57
N ILE A 20 10.27 5.42 -5.78
CA ILE A 20 9.05 4.80 -6.31
C ILE A 20 8.12 5.87 -6.88
N HIS A 21 7.63 5.59 -8.08
CA HIS A 21 6.88 6.53 -8.91
C HIS A 21 5.76 5.82 -9.67
N GLY A 22 4.80 6.58 -10.20
CA GLY A 22 3.73 6.02 -11.02
C GLY A 22 2.75 5.17 -10.21
N THR A 23 2.28 4.07 -10.77
CA THR A 23 1.36 3.14 -10.07
C THR A 23 2.10 1.87 -9.69
N GLY A 24 1.96 1.45 -8.44
CA GLY A 24 2.68 0.29 -7.95
C GLY A 24 2.02 -0.39 -6.76
N THR A 25 2.42 -1.65 -6.57
CA THR A 25 2.01 -2.51 -5.47
C THR A 25 3.18 -2.73 -4.53
N LEU A 26 3.05 -2.32 -3.27
CA LEU A 26 3.99 -2.59 -2.20
C LEU A 26 3.47 -3.72 -1.33
N TYR A 27 4.24 -4.79 -1.21
CA TYR A 27 4.01 -5.89 -0.28
C TYR A 27 4.92 -5.67 0.92
N PHE A 28 4.32 -5.64 2.10
CA PHE A 28 5.03 -5.52 3.36
C PHE A 28 5.33 -6.93 3.90
N GLY A 29 6.49 -7.11 4.55
CA GLY A 29 6.88 -8.40 5.14
C GLY A 29 5.93 -8.87 6.25
N ASN A 30 5.12 -7.97 6.81
CA ASN A 30 4.05 -8.30 7.77
C ASN A 30 2.80 -8.91 7.11
N GLY A 31 2.79 -9.07 5.78
CA GLY A 31 1.67 -9.59 5.00
C GLY A 31 0.68 -8.52 4.51
N ASP A 32 0.93 -7.24 4.82
CA ASP A 32 0.12 -6.14 4.29
C ASP A 32 0.49 -5.87 2.83
N ARG A 33 -0.43 -5.25 2.09
CA ARG A 33 -0.25 -4.88 0.69
C ARG A 33 -0.88 -3.53 0.41
N TYR A 34 -0.12 -2.61 -0.15
CA TYR A 34 -0.63 -1.34 -0.65
C TYR A 34 -0.59 -1.32 -2.19
N VAL A 35 -1.67 -0.91 -2.84
CA VAL A 35 -1.76 -0.73 -4.29
C VAL A 35 -2.21 0.69 -4.56
N GLY A 36 -1.40 1.52 -5.21
CA GLY A 36 -1.81 2.90 -5.47
C GLY A 36 -0.82 3.67 -6.31
N GLN A 37 -1.05 4.99 -6.41
CA GLN A 37 -0.09 5.88 -7.04
C GLN A 37 1.00 6.26 -6.03
N TRP A 38 2.18 6.49 -6.58
CA TRP A 38 3.42 6.79 -5.89
C TRP A 38 4.09 7.96 -6.59
N LYS A 39 4.62 8.87 -5.79
CA LYS A 39 5.31 10.05 -6.28
C LYS A 39 6.41 10.40 -5.30
N ASP A 40 7.65 10.49 -5.78
CA ASP A 40 8.85 10.80 -4.99
C ASP A 40 8.99 9.95 -3.71
N GLY A 41 8.66 8.65 -3.77
CA GLY A 41 8.73 7.80 -2.58
C GLY A 41 7.52 7.83 -1.66
N LEU A 42 6.54 8.70 -1.94
CA LEU A 42 5.39 8.95 -1.10
C LEU A 42 4.11 8.45 -1.76
N PHE A 43 3.18 8.02 -0.92
CA PHE A 43 1.84 7.65 -1.36
C PHE A 43 1.14 8.88 -1.98
N HIS A 44 0.61 8.71 -3.18
CA HIS A 44 -0.07 9.77 -3.91
C HIS A 44 -1.36 9.25 -4.56
N GLY A 45 -2.27 10.18 -4.89
CA GLY A 45 -3.53 9.87 -5.56
C GLY A 45 -4.37 8.82 -4.86
N ARG A 46 -5.10 8.02 -5.64
CA ARG A 46 -5.96 6.95 -5.10
C ARG A 46 -5.17 5.67 -4.84
N GLY A 47 -5.38 5.05 -3.69
CA GLY A 47 -4.74 3.81 -3.29
C GLY A 47 -5.64 2.90 -2.46
N ILE A 48 -5.31 1.62 -2.45
CA ILE A 48 -5.95 0.56 -1.70
C ILE A 48 -4.91 -0.08 -0.79
N TYR A 49 -5.05 0.08 0.52
CA TYR A 49 -4.27 -0.66 1.51
C TYR A 49 -5.05 -1.89 1.95
N SER A 50 -4.43 -3.07 1.88
CA SER A 50 -4.94 -4.35 2.33
C SER A 50 -4.09 -4.80 3.50
N ALA A 51 -4.66 -4.84 4.70
CA ALA A 51 -4.01 -5.42 5.85
C ALA A 51 -4.14 -6.94 5.82
N SER A 52 -3.12 -7.65 6.30
CA SER A 52 -3.15 -9.11 6.49
C SER A 52 -4.28 -9.55 7.43
N SER A 53 -4.75 -8.65 8.30
CA SER A 53 -5.90 -8.84 9.19
C SER A 53 -7.26 -8.93 8.44
N GLY A 54 -7.30 -8.67 7.14
CA GLY A 54 -8.52 -8.65 6.32
C GLY A 54 -9.20 -7.27 6.24
N ALA A 55 -8.59 -6.24 6.84
CA ALA A 55 -9.04 -4.87 6.67
C ALA A 55 -8.54 -4.30 5.34
N SER A 56 -9.45 -3.74 4.53
CA SER A 56 -9.10 -3.01 3.31
C SER A 56 -9.48 -1.54 3.46
N TYR A 57 -8.62 -0.67 2.94
CA TYR A 57 -8.80 0.77 2.94
C TYR A 57 -8.73 1.23 1.50
N ASP A 58 -9.87 1.60 0.91
CA ASP A 58 -9.92 2.32 -0.36
C ASP A 58 -10.02 3.82 -0.06
N GLY A 59 -9.06 4.59 -0.54
CA GLY A 59 -9.03 6.02 -0.25
C GLY A 59 -8.11 6.80 -1.19
N GLU A 60 -8.28 8.12 -1.16
CA GLU A 60 -7.29 9.01 -1.73
C GLU A 60 -6.26 9.34 -0.65
N VAL A 61 -5.00 9.10 -0.99
CA VAL A 61 -3.85 9.32 -0.14
C VAL A 61 -2.97 10.35 -0.82
N SER A 62 -2.69 11.42 -0.09
CA SER A 62 -1.76 12.43 -0.55
C SER A 62 -0.71 12.58 0.52
N ALA A 63 0.56 12.69 0.13
CA ALA A 63 1.67 12.94 1.05
C ALA A 63 1.41 14.02 2.12
N SER A 64 0.50 14.96 1.85
CA SER A 64 0.08 16.05 2.73
C SER A 64 -1.23 15.83 3.49
N THR A 65 -2.04 14.84 3.12
CA THR A 65 -3.40 14.67 3.62
C THR A 65 -3.58 13.22 4.07
N GLY A 66 -3.52 12.99 5.38
CA GLY A 66 -3.67 11.65 5.97
C GLY A 66 -4.89 10.92 5.42
N LEU A 67 -4.75 9.60 5.22
CA LEU A 67 -5.70 8.66 4.60
C LEU A 67 -7.16 9.16 4.64
N ARG A 68 -7.58 9.90 3.61
CA ARG A 68 -8.97 10.35 3.46
C ARG A 68 -9.69 9.29 2.64
N GLY A 69 -10.13 8.24 3.33
CA GLY A 69 -10.81 7.11 2.73
C GLY A 69 -11.94 6.59 3.59
N ARG A 70 -12.78 5.75 3.00
CA ARG A 70 -13.74 4.93 3.75
C ARG A 70 -13.00 3.65 4.11
N THR A 71 -12.79 3.42 5.40
CA THR A 71 -12.20 2.18 5.90
C THR A 71 -13.25 1.08 5.78
N CYS A 72 -13.30 0.40 4.65
CA CYS A 72 -14.24 -0.69 4.41
C CYS A 72 -13.58 -2.00 4.85
N THR A 73 -13.71 -2.32 6.14
CA THR A 73 -13.43 -3.67 6.64
C THR A 73 -14.43 -4.64 6.01
N VAL A 74 -13.92 -5.78 5.51
CA VAL A 74 -14.74 -6.89 5.03
C VAL A 74 -15.79 -7.22 6.11
N GLY A 75 -17.05 -6.89 5.82
CA GLY A 75 -18.20 -7.19 6.69
C GLY A 75 -19.11 -6.03 7.11
N LYS A 76 -18.78 -4.76 6.83
CA LYS A 76 -19.70 -3.62 7.13
C LYS A 76 -19.57 -2.49 6.10
N CYS A 77 -19.97 -2.74 4.86
CA CYS A 77 -20.50 -1.66 4.03
C CYS A 77 -22.01 -1.56 4.35
N ALA A 78 -22.40 -0.57 5.15
CA ALA A 78 -23.78 -0.16 5.38
C ALA A 78 -23.98 1.26 4.86
#